data_AF-A0A942DLQ9-F1
#
_entry.id   AF-A0A942DLQ9-F1
#
_cell.length_a   1.000
_cell.length_b   1.000
_cell.length_c   1.000
_cell.angle_alpha   90.00
_cell.angle_beta   90.00
_cell.angle_gamma   90.00
#
_symmetry.space_group_name_H-M   'P 1'
#
loop_
_entity.id
_entity.type
_entity.pdbx_description
1 polymer ?
#
loop_
_entity_poly.entity_id
_entity_poly.type
_entity_poly.pdbx_seq_one_letter_code
_entity_poly.pdbx_strand_id
1 'polypeptide(L)'
;MRYLQSLFAIAAFLAMPLSYASTQDLDETDFSSTAASVFKVDENNNYADNLALREARKIGLGLGLGGSLGFYGFNIEINFEDADGAMAGVGGGDGYSSFNLLWKHTFLGDTVAPYTTLGYSRWYNASGGGNYKNSAVLDRVLTDQEKADGKFATDFLSGSVGLQYTTLRGELAGTSLFAEFVLLGDVHHGNIVPTGTVGAGYYF
;
A
#
# COMPACT_ATOMS: atom_id res chain seq x y z
N MET A 1 -2.32 15.97 30.77
CA MET A 1 -3.55 15.35 30.23
C MET A 1 -3.78 15.79 28.79
N ARG A 2 -3.15 15.15 27.81
CA ARG A 2 -3.42 15.37 26.37
C ARG A 2 -3.01 14.12 25.58
N TYR A 3 -3.84 13.09 25.61
CA TYR A 3 -3.75 11.92 24.73
C TYR A 3 -5.17 11.40 24.49
N LEU A 4 -5.94 12.09 23.65
CA LEU A 4 -7.27 11.59 23.25
C LEU A 4 -7.78 12.31 21.98
N GLN A 5 -7.03 12.30 20.89
CA GLN A 5 -7.54 12.81 19.59
C GLN A 5 -7.14 11.99 18.35
N SER A 6 -6.56 10.80 18.50
CA SER A 6 -5.99 10.05 17.37
C SER A 6 -6.83 8.87 16.87
N LEU A 7 -8.16 8.88 17.05
CA LEU A 7 -9.01 7.70 16.79
C LEU A 7 -10.11 7.89 15.72
N PHE A 8 -10.09 8.96 14.92
CA PHE A 8 -11.18 9.25 13.97
C PHE A 8 -10.84 9.13 12.47
N ALA A 9 -9.63 8.73 12.08
CA ALA A 9 -9.24 8.76 10.66
C ALA A 9 -9.58 7.49 9.84
N ILE A 10 -10.05 6.39 10.46
CA ILE A 10 -10.31 5.13 9.73
C ILE A 10 -11.74 5.05 9.15
N ALA A 11 -12.65 5.95 9.53
CA ALA A 11 -14.07 5.87 9.12
C ALA A 11 -14.44 6.70 7.88
N ALA A 12 -13.52 7.46 7.27
CA ALA A 12 -13.89 8.48 6.27
C ALA A 12 -14.05 7.97 4.82
N PHE A 13 -13.72 6.70 4.51
CA PHE A 13 -13.85 6.18 3.14
C PHE A 13 -15.17 5.42 2.86
N LEU A 14 -16.04 5.25 3.86
CA LEU A 14 -17.35 4.61 3.69
C LEU A 14 -18.52 5.57 3.39
N ALA A 15 -18.25 6.86 3.21
CA ALA A 15 -19.30 7.88 3.06
C ALA A 15 -19.02 8.91 1.96
N MET A 16 -18.47 8.50 0.81
CA MET A 16 -18.58 9.34 -0.37
C MET A 16 -20.03 9.30 -0.87
N PRO A 17 -20.76 10.43 -0.93
CA PRO A 17 -22.04 10.46 -1.61
C PRO A 17 -21.81 10.21 -3.10
N LEU A 18 -22.48 9.20 -3.65
CA LEU A 18 -22.69 9.08 -5.10
C LEU A 18 -23.43 10.35 -5.55
N SER A 19 -22.69 11.31 -6.09
CA SER A 19 -23.28 12.41 -6.84
C SER A 19 -23.85 11.83 -8.14
N TYR A 20 -25.16 11.64 -8.18
CA TYR A 20 -25.91 11.37 -9.40
C TYR A 20 -25.68 12.52 -10.39
N ALA A 21 -24.86 12.29 -11.41
CA ALA A 21 -24.84 13.16 -12.58
C ALA A 21 -26.09 12.86 -13.42
N SER A 22 -26.87 13.90 -13.68
CA SER A 22 -28.07 13.87 -14.53
C SER A 22 -27.72 13.40 -15.95
N THR A 23 -28.56 12.52 -16.47
CA THR A 23 -28.56 11.99 -17.84
C THR A 23 -28.60 13.12 -18.88
N GLN A 24 -27.51 13.29 -19.62
CA GLN A 24 -27.57 13.87 -20.96
C GLN A 24 -27.51 12.72 -21.96
N ASP A 25 -28.58 12.56 -22.73
CA ASP A 25 -28.66 11.67 -23.88
C ASP A 25 -27.59 12.08 -24.89
N LEU A 26 -26.53 11.29 -25.00
CA LEU A 26 -25.55 11.37 -26.08
C LEU A 26 -25.34 9.96 -26.64
N ASP A 27 -26.00 9.78 -27.78
CA ASP A 27 -25.76 8.83 -28.88
C ASP A 27 -24.81 7.65 -28.55
N GLU A 28 -25.39 6.58 -28.03
CA GLU A 28 -24.78 5.26 -27.95
C GLU A 28 -24.66 4.67 -29.35
N THR A 29 -23.49 4.75 -29.97
CA THR A 29 -22.98 3.64 -30.79
C THR A 29 -21.48 3.83 -30.99
N ASP A 30 -20.73 2.73 -30.84
CA ASP A 30 -19.42 2.52 -31.45
C ASP A 30 -18.10 2.88 -30.72
N PHE A 31 -18.11 3.20 -29.42
CA PHE A 31 -16.84 3.26 -28.64
C PHE A 31 -16.79 2.40 -27.37
N SER A 32 -17.86 1.64 -27.09
CA SER A 32 -18.00 0.87 -25.84
C SER A 32 -17.41 -0.56 -25.91
N SER A 33 -17.36 -1.20 -27.08
CA SER A 33 -17.09 -2.64 -27.14
C SER A 33 -15.62 -3.05 -26.96
N THR A 34 -14.66 -2.17 -27.21
CA THR A 34 -13.22 -2.52 -27.10
C THR A 34 -12.65 -2.24 -25.71
N ALA A 35 -13.19 -1.27 -24.96
CA ALA A 35 -12.79 -0.99 -23.59
C ALA A 35 -13.58 -1.83 -22.56
N ALA A 36 -14.86 -2.11 -22.82
CA ALA A 36 -15.71 -2.91 -21.92
C ALA A 36 -15.41 -4.42 -22.00
N SER A 37 -14.79 -4.91 -23.08
CA SER A 37 -14.41 -6.32 -23.21
C SER A 37 -13.11 -6.70 -22.49
N VAL A 38 -12.34 -5.71 -21.99
CA VAL A 38 -11.11 -5.94 -21.21
C VAL A 38 -11.43 -6.25 -19.74
N PHE A 39 -12.62 -5.92 -19.26
CA PHE A 39 -13.09 -6.21 -17.90
C PHE A 39 -14.35 -7.07 -17.95
N LYS A 40 -14.22 -8.34 -18.33
CA LYS A 40 -15.26 -9.32 -18.01
C LYS A 40 -15.25 -9.54 -16.50
N VAL A 41 -16.08 -8.77 -15.80
CA VAL A 41 -16.45 -9.08 -14.41
C VAL A 41 -17.15 -10.43 -14.45
N ASP A 42 -16.48 -11.46 -13.93
CA ASP A 42 -17.04 -12.81 -13.85
C ASP A 42 -18.30 -12.73 -12.97
N GLU A 43 -19.47 -13.04 -13.54
CA GLU A 43 -20.79 -12.78 -12.94
C GLU A 43 -21.00 -13.48 -11.59
N ASN A 44 -20.09 -14.37 -11.20
CA ASN A 44 -20.16 -15.05 -9.93
C ASN A 44 -19.18 -14.57 -8.86
N ASN A 45 -18.22 -13.66 -9.11
CA ASN A 45 -17.27 -13.06 -8.13
C ASN A 45 -17.16 -13.84 -6.81
N ASN A 46 -16.79 -15.12 -6.88
CA ASN A 46 -16.84 -16.06 -5.76
C ASN A 46 -15.61 -16.94 -5.84
N TYR A 47 -14.61 -16.55 -5.08
CA TYR A 47 -13.34 -17.24 -5.01
C TYR A 47 -13.37 -18.21 -3.83
N ALA A 48 -12.74 -19.37 -4.02
CA ALA A 48 -12.66 -20.40 -2.98
C ALA A 48 -11.81 -19.91 -1.80
N ASP A 49 -10.69 -19.26 -2.10
CA ASP A 49 -9.70 -18.77 -1.16
C ASP A 49 -8.98 -17.52 -1.72
N ASN A 50 -8.03 -16.98 -0.95
CA ASN A 50 -7.24 -15.83 -1.35
C ASN A 50 -6.35 -16.08 -2.58
N LEU A 51 -5.84 -17.29 -2.76
CA LEU A 51 -4.94 -17.63 -3.86
C LEU A 51 -5.71 -17.68 -5.18
N ALA A 52 -6.91 -18.27 -5.18
CA ALA A 52 -7.82 -18.27 -6.32
C ALA A 52 -8.20 -16.84 -6.76
N LEU A 53 -8.43 -15.94 -5.79
CA LEU A 53 -8.67 -14.52 -6.10
C LEU A 53 -7.45 -13.87 -6.74
N ARG A 54 -6.25 -14.12 -6.23
CA ARG A 54 -4.99 -13.56 -6.74
C ARG A 54 -4.59 -14.14 -8.10
N GLU A 55 -4.95 -15.40 -8.35
CA GLU A 55 -4.80 -16.04 -9.65
C GLU A 55 -5.69 -15.36 -10.70
N ALA A 56 -6.93 -15.05 -10.34
CA ALA A 56 -7.86 -14.36 -11.23
C ALA A 56 -7.53 -12.86 -11.39
N ARG A 57 -7.16 -12.20 -10.29
CA ARG A 57 -6.96 -10.75 -10.20
C ARG A 57 -5.50 -10.40 -10.03
N LYS A 58 -4.86 -10.12 -11.16
CA LYS A 58 -3.40 -10.01 -11.25
C LYS A 58 -2.87 -8.66 -10.80
N ILE A 59 -3.72 -7.63 -10.67
CA ILE A 59 -3.28 -6.28 -10.31
C ILE A 59 -3.98 -5.83 -9.03
N GLY A 60 -3.22 -5.37 -8.04
CA GLY A 60 -3.72 -4.76 -6.81
C GLY A 60 -3.32 -3.30 -6.70
N LEU A 61 -4.22 -2.45 -6.21
CA LEU A 61 -3.91 -1.08 -5.80
C LEU A 61 -4.16 -0.94 -4.30
N GLY A 62 -3.25 -0.31 -3.57
CA GLY A 62 -3.32 -0.19 -2.13
C GLY A 62 -2.91 1.19 -1.61
N LEU A 63 -3.47 1.56 -0.47
CA LEU A 63 -3.08 2.69 0.34
C LEU A 63 -2.67 2.19 1.73
N GLY A 64 -1.62 2.78 2.29
CA GLY A 64 -1.11 2.39 3.61
C GLY A 64 -0.69 3.60 4.43
N LEU A 65 -0.72 3.42 5.75
CA LEU A 65 -0.18 4.35 6.74
C LEU A 65 0.92 3.63 7.51
N GLY A 66 2.11 4.23 7.58
CA GLY A 66 3.29 3.61 8.18
C GLY A 66 4.14 2.77 7.22
N GLY A 67 5.03 1.97 7.79
CA GLY A 67 5.80 0.99 7.03
C GLY A 67 6.99 1.55 6.25
N SER A 68 7.30 0.88 5.13
CA SER A 68 8.43 1.19 4.24
C SER A 68 8.22 2.43 3.36
N LEU A 69 6.98 2.95 3.27
CA LEU A 69 6.66 4.17 2.53
C LEU A 69 6.54 5.42 3.42
N GLY A 70 6.73 5.31 4.73
CA GLY A 70 6.66 6.47 5.63
C GLY A 70 5.30 6.64 6.28
N PHE A 71 4.82 7.89 6.44
CA PHE A 71 3.56 8.14 7.15
C PHE A 71 2.33 7.73 6.32
N TYR A 72 2.36 7.97 5.02
CA TYR A 72 1.34 7.52 4.06
C TYR A 72 2.01 7.00 2.79
N GLY A 73 1.33 6.12 2.06
CA GLY A 73 1.83 5.58 0.81
C GLY A 73 0.75 4.95 -0.05
N PHE A 74 1.06 4.84 -1.33
CA PHE A 74 0.31 4.13 -2.35
C PHE A 74 1.17 2.99 -2.91
N ASN A 75 0.57 1.83 -3.13
CA ASN A 75 1.23 0.66 -3.68
C ASN A 75 0.45 0.11 -4.87
N ILE A 76 1.18 -0.39 -5.86
CA ILE A 76 0.69 -1.27 -6.91
C ILE A 76 1.28 -2.64 -6.63
N GLU A 77 0.46 -3.68 -6.75
CA GLU A 77 0.87 -5.07 -6.67
C GLU A 77 0.58 -5.77 -8.01
N ILE A 78 1.51 -6.57 -8.49
CA ILE A 78 1.36 -7.41 -9.68
C ILE A 78 1.62 -8.84 -9.25
N ASN A 79 0.59 -9.68 -9.29
CA ASN A 79 0.66 -11.10 -9.00
C ASN A 79 1.17 -11.81 -10.25
N PHE A 80 2.25 -12.59 -10.14
CA PHE A 80 2.71 -13.43 -11.24
C PHE A 80 2.07 -14.81 -11.12
N GLU A 81 2.19 -15.38 -9.93
CA GLU A 81 1.57 -16.63 -9.53
C GLU A 81 0.41 -16.34 -8.55
N ASP A 82 -0.23 -17.38 -8.05
CA ASP A 82 -1.29 -17.26 -7.06
C ASP A 82 -0.73 -16.77 -5.70
N ALA A 83 0.41 -17.32 -5.26
CA ALA A 83 1.09 -16.93 -4.03
C ALA A 83 2.00 -15.70 -4.19
N ASP A 84 2.69 -15.59 -5.32
CA ASP A 84 3.81 -14.65 -5.50
C ASP A 84 3.50 -13.44 -6.38
N GLY A 85 4.02 -12.27 -5.97
CA GLY A 85 3.89 -11.02 -6.71
C GLY A 85 4.98 -10.01 -6.40
N ALA A 86 5.08 -8.99 -7.24
CA ALA A 86 5.91 -7.81 -7.00
C ALA A 86 5.04 -6.62 -6.61
N MET A 87 5.55 -5.78 -5.73
CA MET A 87 4.94 -4.54 -5.31
C MET A 87 5.86 -3.37 -5.58
N ALA A 88 5.30 -2.26 -6.02
CA ALA A 88 5.99 -0.99 -6.16
C ALA A 88 5.13 0.11 -5.55
N GLY A 89 5.75 1.05 -4.87
CA GLY A 89 5.01 2.06 -4.12
C GLY A 89 5.74 3.37 -3.98
N VAL A 90 4.96 4.40 -3.71
CA VAL A 90 5.42 5.77 -3.45
C VAL A 90 4.70 6.33 -2.24
N GLY A 91 5.38 7.13 -1.44
CA GLY A 91 4.82 7.69 -0.23
C GLY A 91 5.63 8.85 0.31
N GLY A 92 5.43 9.11 1.60
CA GLY A 92 6.19 10.13 2.29
C GLY A 92 5.67 10.43 3.68
N GLY A 93 6.20 11.52 4.22
CA GLY A 93 5.80 12.07 5.50
C GLY A 93 6.31 13.50 5.64
N ASP A 94 6.32 14.00 6.86
CA ASP A 94 6.74 15.37 7.13
C ASP A 94 8.20 15.60 6.70
N GLY A 95 8.38 16.37 5.62
CA GLY A 95 9.69 16.71 5.09
C GLY A 95 10.43 15.58 4.37
N TYR A 96 9.76 14.57 3.83
CA TYR A 96 10.40 13.56 2.97
C TYR A 96 9.43 12.85 2.03
N SER A 97 9.98 12.34 0.92
CA SER A 97 9.31 11.43 0.00
C SER A 97 9.94 10.05 0.10
N SER A 98 9.24 9.03 -0.36
CA SER A 98 9.73 7.66 -0.38
C SER A 98 9.24 6.88 -1.60
N PHE A 99 9.96 5.82 -1.94
CA PHE A 99 9.47 4.77 -2.83
C PHE A 99 9.98 3.40 -2.39
N ASN A 100 9.33 2.33 -2.84
CA ASN A 100 9.75 0.96 -2.58
C ASN A 100 9.56 0.04 -3.80
N LEU A 101 10.27 -1.09 -3.77
CA LEU A 101 10.12 -2.23 -4.65
C LEU A 101 10.25 -3.49 -3.78
N LEU A 102 9.18 -4.27 -3.68
CA LEU A 102 9.09 -5.42 -2.78
C LEU A 102 8.66 -6.66 -3.55
N TRP A 103 9.17 -7.82 -3.16
CA TRP A 103 8.60 -9.11 -3.46
C TRP A 103 7.61 -9.48 -2.36
N LYS A 104 6.46 -10.05 -2.71
CA LYS A 104 5.44 -10.52 -1.78
C LYS A 104 5.13 -11.98 -2.04
N HIS A 105 5.16 -12.76 -0.96
CA HIS A 105 4.71 -14.14 -0.95
C HIS A 105 3.51 -14.27 0.00
N THR A 106 2.38 -14.71 -0.53
CA THR A 106 1.12 -14.85 0.19
C THR A 106 0.86 -16.32 0.45
N PHE A 107 0.60 -16.66 1.71
CA PHE A 107 0.25 -18.03 2.08
C PHE A 107 -1.24 -18.29 1.87
N LEU A 108 -1.60 -19.56 1.72
CA LEU A 108 -3.00 -19.98 1.61
C LEU A 108 -3.79 -19.56 2.85
N GLY A 109 -4.94 -18.94 2.62
CA GLY A 109 -5.93 -18.63 3.64
C GLY A 109 -7.28 -18.34 2.99
N ASP A 110 -8.37 -18.59 3.71
CA ASP A 110 -9.71 -18.33 3.17
C ASP A 110 -9.90 -16.81 2.99
N THR A 111 -10.36 -16.12 4.02
CA THR A 111 -10.54 -14.67 3.99
C THR A 111 -9.37 -13.91 4.61
N VAL A 112 -8.58 -14.55 5.47
CA VAL A 112 -7.39 -13.96 6.09
C VAL A 112 -6.18 -14.76 5.68
N ALA A 113 -5.27 -14.11 4.96
CA ALA A 113 -4.04 -14.69 4.48
C ALA A 113 -2.84 -14.06 5.17
N PRO A 114 -1.97 -14.86 5.81
CA PRO A 114 -0.65 -14.38 6.16
C PRO A 114 0.18 -14.17 4.91
N TYR A 115 1.12 -13.23 4.96
CA TYR A 115 2.08 -13.00 3.88
C TYR A 115 3.38 -12.43 4.41
N THR A 116 4.42 -12.50 3.58
CA THR A 116 5.71 -11.87 3.83
C THR A 116 6.09 -10.96 2.67
N THR A 117 6.82 -9.89 2.94
CA THR A 117 7.48 -9.10 1.89
C THR A 117 8.97 -8.96 2.15
N LEU A 118 9.73 -8.81 1.07
CA LEU A 118 11.15 -8.53 1.10
C LEU A 118 11.53 -7.62 -0.08
N GLY A 119 12.31 -6.58 0.15
CA GLY A 119 12.82 -5.77 -0.95
C GLY A 119 13.53 -4.51 -0.51
N TYR A 120 13.45 -3.48 -1.33
CA TYR A 120 14.17 -2.23 -1.18
C TYR A 120 13.21 -1.07 -1.00
N SER A 121 13.58 -0.10 -0.16
CA SER A 121 12.89 1.18 -0.08
C SER A 121 13.87 2.32 0.13
N ARG A 122 13.54 3.49 -0.40
CA ARG A 122 14.35 4.70 -0.25
C ARG A 122 13.52 5.83 0.30
N TRP A 123 14.03 6.51 1.32
CA TRP A 123 13.46 7.75 1.85
C TRP A 123 14.41 8.89 1.53
N TYR A 124 13.89 10.02 1.05
CA TYR A 124 14.75 11.11 0.60
C TYR A 124 14.11 12.50 0.76
N ASN A 125 14.96 13.49 0.95
CA ASN A 125 14.65 14.90 0.85
C ASN A 125 15.80 15.61 0.11
N ALA A 126 15.49 16.25 -1.02
CA ALA A 126 16.46 17.00 -1.82
C ALA A 126 16.35 18.52 -1.64
N SER A 127 15.22 19.03 -1.14
CA SER A 127 14.94 20.47 -1.09
C SER A 127 15.74 21.21 -0.02
N GLY A 128 16.24 20.53 1.02
CA GLY A 128 16.96 21.17 2.12
C GLY A 128 16.02 22.05 2.93
N GLY A 129 15.36 21.43 3.90
CA GLY A 129 14.23 22.02 4.62
C GLY A 129 13.07 21.04 4.67
N GLY A 130 12.45 20.93 5.85
CA GLY A 130 11.42 19.94 6.16
C GLY A 130 11.51 19.52 7.61
N ASN A 131 10.38 19.21 8.25
CA ASN A 131 10.34 18.86 9.67
C ASN A 131 10.44 17.33 9.84
N TYR A 132 11.58 16.75 9.43
CA TYR A 132 11.86 15.32 9.61
C TYR A 132 11.84 14.88 11.09
N LYS A 133 11.94 15.85 12.01
CA LYS A 133 11.95 15.67 13.48
C LYS A 133 10.71 14.98 14.04
N ASN A 134 9.66 14.87 13.24
CA ASN A 134 8.45 14.13 13.60
C ASN A 134 8.52 12.64 13.21
N SER A 135 9.63 12.17 12.62
CA SER A 135 9.83 10.79 12.18
C SER A 135 10.83 10.06 13.07
N ALA A 136 10.30 9.18 13.94
CA ALA A 136 11.12 8.33 14.81
C ALA A 136 12.04 7.37 14.03
N VAL A 137 11.72 7.07 12.76
CA VAL A 137 12.57 6.28 11.86
C VAL A 137 13.78 7.12 11.43
N LEU A 138 13.54 8.31 10.89
CA LEU A 138 14.60 9.20 10.41
C LEU A 138 15.53 9.64 11.54
N ASP A 139 15.01 9.88 12.74
CA ASP A 139 15.83 10.24 13.88
C ASP A 139 16.89 9.20 14.24
N ARG A 140 16.66 7.92 13.91
CA ARG A 140 17.58 6.80 14.20
C ARG A 140 18.62 6.56 13.11
N VAL A 141 18.35 6.98 11.88
CA VAL A 141 19.18 6.61 10.71
C VAL A 141 19.91 7.80 10.11
N LEU A 142 19.42 9.02 10.34
CA LEU A 142 20.09 10.23 9.88
C LEU A 142 21.22 10.64 10.82
N THR A 143 22.34 11.02 10.22
CA THR A 143 23.47 11.65 10.90
C THR A 143 23.14 13.09 11.35
N ASP A 144 23.91 13.64 12.28
CA ASP A 144 23.72 15.03 12.73
C ASP A 144 23.89 16.04 11.60
N GLN A 145 24.74 15.76 10.62
CA GLN A 145 24.95 16.61 9.45
C GLN A 145 23.74 16.58 8.51
N GLU A 146 23.20 15.40 8.19
CA GLU A 146 21.99 15.27 7.37
C GLU A 146 20.78 15.93 8.04
N LYS A 147 20.69 15.80 9.36
CA LYS A 147 19.70 16.50 10.18
C LYS A 147 19.87 18.02 10.09
N ALA A 148 21.09 18.52 10.17
CA ALA A 148 21.37 19.96 10.06
C ALA A 148 21.05 20.51 8.67
N ASP A 149 21.42 19.78 7.62
CA ASP A 149 21.26 20.22 6.23
C ASP A 149 19.82 20.00 5.70
N GLY A 150 19.06 19.11 6.34
CA GLY A 150 17.71 18.72 5.91
C GLY A 150 17.68 18.05 4.54
N LYS A 151 18.84 17.56 4.08
CA LYS A 151 19.03 16.84 2.82
C LYS A 151 19.56 15.47 3.13
N PHE A 152 18.86 14.45 2.67
CA PHE A 152 19.26 13.07 2.92
C PHE A 152 18.67 12.16 1.86
N ALA A 153 19.27 10.98 1.76
CA ALA A 153 18.72 9.88 1.03
C ALA A 153 19.14 8.58 1.73
N THR A 154 18.20 7.95 2.42
CA THR A 154 18.43 6.73 3.19
C THR A 154 17.86 5.54 2.44
N ASP A 155 18.73 4.57 2.20
CA ASP A 155 18.44 3.32 1.51
C ASP A 155 18.18 2.23 2.55
N PHE A 156 17.07 1.51 2.40
CA PHE A 156 16.68 0.44 3.30
C PHE A 156 16.51 -0.87 2.54
N LEU A 157 17.02 -1.95 3.16
CA LEU A 157 16.51 -3.29 2.91
C LEU A 157 15.29 -3.50 3.84
N SER A 158 14.16 -3.84 3.25
CA SER A 158 12.87 -3.92 3.94
C SER A 158 12.38 -5.35 3.96
N GLY A 159 12.04 -5.85 5.14
CA GLY A 159 11.37 -7.15 5.32
C GLY A 159 10.12 -6.99 6.17
N SER A 160 9.03 -7.65 5.81
CA SER A 160 7.80 -7.61 6.60
C SER A 160 7.11 -8.96 6.72
N VAL A 161 6.30 -9.08 7.76
CA VAL A 161 5.28 -10.11 7.92
C VAL A 161 3.95 -9.43 8.17
N GLY A 162 2.89 -9.92 7.54
CA GLY A 162 1.58 -9.29 7.58
C GLY A 162 0.43 -10.25 7.53
N LEU A 163 -0.75 -9.71 7.81
CA LEU A 163 -2.04 -10.36 7.63
C LEU A 163 -2.87 -9.51 6.67
N GLN A 164 -3.54 -10.15 5.73
CA GLN A 164 -4.43 -9.52 4.78
C GLN A 164 -5.81 -10.17 4.84
N TYR A 165 -6.83 -9.39 5.19
CA TYR A 165 -8.22 -9.77 5.05
C TYR A 165 -8.69 -9.37 3.64
N THR A 166 -9.24 -10.31 2.87
CA THR A 166 -9.75 -10.08 1.52
C THR A 166 -11.19 -10.57 1.40
N THR A 167 -12.06 -9.72 0.84
CA THR A 167 -13.41 -10.13 0.45
C THR A 167 -13.32 -11.03 -0.77
N LEU A 168 -13.76 -12.28 -0.64
CA LEU A 168 -13.70 -13.27 -1.71
C LEU A 168 -15.00 -13.39 -2.51
N ARG A 169 -16.07 -12.74 -2.06
CA ARG A 169 -17.43 -12.95 -2.59
C ARG A 169 -18.19 -11.66 -2.80
N GLY A 170 -19.01 -11.63 -3.85
CA GLY A 170 -19.95 -10.57 -4.13
C GLY A 170 -19.32 -9.36 -4.82
N GLU A 171 -20.07 -8.25 -4.86
CA GLU A 171 -19.68 -7.03 -5.57
C GLU A 171 -18.36 -6.42 -5.07
N LEU A 172 -18.07 -6.59 -3.78
CA LEU A 172 -16.84 -6.08 -3.15
C LEU A 172 -15.69 -7.09 -3.17
N ALA A 173 -15.82 -8.21 -3.89
CA ALA A 173 -14.73 -9.15 -4.04
C ALA A 173 -13.48 -8.42 -4.54
N GLY A 174 -12.32 -8.71 -3.97
CA GLY A 174 -11.06 -8.00 -4.23
C GLY A 174 -10.75 -6.87 -3.27
N THR A 175 -11.72 -6.36 -2.50
CA THR A 175 -11.44 -5.41 -1.42
C THR A 175 -10.61 -6.10 -0.34
N SER A 176 -9.55 -5.44 0.13
CA SER A 176 -8.70 -5.97 1.18
C SER A 176 -8.31 -4.93 2.23
N LEU A 177 -8.08 -5.41 3.45
CA LEU A 177 -7.47 -4.68 4.56
C LEU A 177 -6.23 -5.43 5.01
N PHE A 178 -5.15 -4.72 5.31
CA PHE A 178 -3.90 -5.36 5.72
C PHE A 178 -3.25 -4.66 6.89
N ALA A 179 -2.47 -5.43 7.65
CA ALA A 179 -1.62 -4.96 8.72
C ALA A 179 -0.27 -5.68 8.66
N GLU A 180 0.82 -4.93 8.83
CA GLU A 180 2.19 -5.41 8.67
C GLU A 180 3.06 -5.00 9.83
N PHE A 181 3.93 -5.91 10.26
CA PHE A 181 5.13 -5.59 11.01
C PHE A 181 6.32 -5.53 10.05
N VAL A 182 7.05 -4.42 10.04
CA VAL A 182 8.10 -4.13 9.07
C VAL A 182 9.42 -3.86 9.79
N LEU A 183 10.50 -4.44 9.28
CA LEU A 183 11.86 -4.18 9.67
C LEU A 183 12.57 -3.44 8.52
N LEU A 184 13.07 -2.24 8.80
CA LEU A 184 13.86 -1.43 7.89
C LEU A 184 15.33 -1.51 8.30
N GLY A 185 16.15 -2.19 7.51
CA GLY A 185 17.60 -2.23 7.67
C GLY A 185 18.26 -1.14 6.85
N ASP A 186 18.83 -0.13 7.51
CA ASP A 186 19.64 0.91 6.87
C ASP A 186 20.92 0.29 6.28
N VAL A 187 21.07 0.41 4.97
CA VAL A 187 22.18 -0.19 4.21
C VAL A 187 23.52 0.47 4.55
N HIS A 188 23.53 1.74 4.93
CA HIS A 188 24.77 2.50 5.13
C HIS A 188 25.29 2.40 6.56
N HIS A 189 24.39 2.47 7.56
CA HIS A 189 24.80 2.47 8.97
C HIS A 189 24.50 1.16 9.71
N GLY A 190 23.81 0.21 9.07
CA GLY A 190 23.49 -1.09 9.67
C GLY A 190 22.43 -1.04 10.78
N ASN A 191 21.72 0.08 10.92
CA ASN A 191 20.64 0.22 11.89
C ASN A 191 19.41 -0.57 11.44
N ILE A 192 18.72 -1.22 12.39
CA ILE A 192 17.44 -1.88 12.13
C ILE A 192 16.35 -1.10 12.86
N VAL A 193 15.33 -0.67 12.12
CA VAL A 193 14.21 0.11 12.65
C VAL A 193 12.92 -0.67 12.49
N PRO A 194 12.27 -1.11 13.59
CA PRO A 194 10.95 -1.70 13.52
C PRO A 194 9.89 -0.61 13.32
N THR A 195 8.94 -0.89 12.45
CA THR A 195 7.75 -0.07 12.19
C THR A 195 6.58 -0.98 11.84
N GLY A 196 5.41 -0.40 11.58
CA GLY A 196 4.25 -1.15 11.13
C GLY A 196 3.47 -0.38 10.08
N THR A 197 2.71 -1.13 9.28
CA THR A 197 1.79 -0.58 8.28
C THR A 197 0.39 -1.05 8.60
N VAL A 198 -0.60 -0.19 8.38
CA VAL A 198 -2.00 -0.60 8.20
C VAL A 198 -2.53 0.02 6.92
N GLY A 199 -3.40 -0.68 6.21
CA GLY A 199 -3.88 -0.18 4.94
C GLY A 199 -5.06 -0.93 4.37
N ALA A 200 -5.46 -0.49 3.18
CA ALA A 200 -6.55 -1.05 2.41
C ALA A 200 -6.15 -1.10 0.93
N GLY A 201 -6.76 -2.00 0.18
CA GLY A 201 -6.53 -2.10 -1.26
C GLY A 201 -7.64 -2.81 -2.00
N TYR A 202 -7.52 -2.86 -3.31
CA TYR A 202 -8.46 -3.52 -4.20
C TYR A 202 -7.71 -4.25 -5.33
N TYR A 203 -8.10 -5.49 -5.60
CA TYR A 203 -7.57 -6.30 -6.70
C TYR A 203 -8.52 -6.28 -7.90
N PHE A 204 -7.95 -6.18 -9.10
CA PHE A 204 -8.60 -6.17 -10.41
C PHE A 204 -8.26 -7.44 -11.18
#